data_AF-A0A963IL08-F1
#
_entry.id   AF-A0A963IL08-F1
#
_cell.length_a   1.000
_cell.length_b   1.000
_cell.length_c   1.000
_cell.angle_alpha   90.00
_cell.angle_beta   90.00
_cell.angle_gamma   90.00
#
_symmetry.space_group_name_H-M   'P 1'
#
loop_
_entity.id
_entity.type
_entity.pdbx_description
1 polymer ?
#
loop_
_entity_poly.entity_id
_entity_poly.type
_entity_poly.pdbx_seq_one_letter_code
_entity_poly.pdbx_strand_id
1 'polypeptide(L)'
;MPVTRITHHGAVDGVTGSCHQLSLPDGQSVLIDCGLFQGAETSGEGAGAEQLAVSFPLDGVRALVVTHVHIDHVGRIPYLLAA
;
A
#
# COMPACT_ATOMS: atom_id res chain seq x y z
N MET A 1 23.05 10.43 5.80
CA MET A 1 23.19 9.80 4.48
C MET A 1 21.85 9.18 4.15
N PRO A 2 21.19 9.56 3.04
CA PRO A 2 19.97 8.87 2.65
C PRO A 2 20.32 7.41 2.34
N VAL A 3 19.52 6.48 2.85
CA VAL A 3 19.74 5.04 2.80
C VAL A 3 18.49 4.37 2.26
N THR A 4 18.65 3.26 1.56
CA THR A 4 17.54 2.42 1.14
C THR A 4 16.69 2.02 2.33
N ARG A 5 15.37 2.21 2.26
CA ARG A 5 14.42 1.93 3.35
C ARG A 5 13.16 1.27 2.80
N ILE A 6 12.63 0.31 3.55
CA ILE A 6 11.29 -0.25 3.32
C ILE A 6 10.33 0.35 4.36
N THR A 7 9.20 0.87 3.89
CA THR A 7 8.06 1.30 4.72
C THR A 7 6.89 0.39 4.43
N HIS A 8 6.19 -0.07 5.47
CA HIS A 8 5.00 -0.91 5.33
C HIS A 8 3.74 -0.07 5.60
N HIS A 9 2.87 0.04 4.59
CA HIS A 9 1.60 0.76 4.65
C HIS A 9 0.40 -0.16 4.90
N GLY A 10 0.61 -1.48 4.86
CA GLY A 10 -0.38 -2.51 5.18
C GLY A 10 0.30 -3.87 5.38
N ALA A 11 -0.49 -4.88 5.75
CA ALA A 11 -0.02 -6.23 6.11
C ALA A 11 1.09 -6.24 7.18
N VAL A 12 1.07 -5.29 8.13
CA VAL A 12 2.03 -5.22 9.25
C VAL A 12 1.65 -6.21 10.34
N ASP A 13 0.40 -6.14 10.80
CA ASP A 13 -0.18 -6.98 11.85
C ASP A 13 -1.26 -7.93 11.31
N GLY A 14 -1.25 -8.15 10.00
CA GLY A 14 -2.32 -8.83 9.26
C GLY A 14 -1.81 -9.51 7.99
N VAL A 15 -2.71 -10.24 7.33
CA VAL A 15 -2.42 -10.98 6.09
C VAL A 15 -3.03 -10.34 4.86
N THR A 16 -3.85 -9.29 5.00
CA THR A 16 -4.43 -8.58 3.85
C THR A 16 -4.02 -7.12 3.80
N GLY A 17 -4.38 -6.44 2.70
CA GLY A 17 -4.03 -5.04 2.50
C GLY A 17 -2.56 -4.80 2.19
N SER A 18 -1.86 -5.75 1.56
CA SER A 18 -0.42 -5.63 1.25
C SER A 18 -0.14 -4.34 0.48
N CYS A 19 0.76 -3.52 1.02
CA CYS A 19 1.20 -2.28 0.40
C CYS A 19 2.51 -1.84 1.08
N HIS A 20 3.58 -1.76 0.30
CA HIS A 20 4.91 -1.45 0.80
C HIS A 20 5.62 -0.46 -0.11
N GLN A 21 6.58 0.28 0.42
CA GLN A 21 7.34 1.27 -0.33
C GLN A 21 8.83 1.07 -0.14
N LEU A 22 9.54 0.85 -1.24
CA LEU A 22 11.01 0.83 -1.28
C LEU A 22 11.52 2.22 -1.65
N SER A 23 12.11 2.92 -0.69
CA SER A 23 12.72 4.24 -0.87
C SER A 23 14.20 4.11 -1.22
N LEU A 24 14.66 4.91 -2.18
CA LEU A 24 16.04 4.98 -2.65
C LEU A 24 16.77 6.21 -2.08
N PRO A 25 18.12 6.21 -2.04
CA PRO A 25 18.90 7.32 -1.51
C PRO A 25 18.69 8.68 -2.20
N ASP A 26 18.20 8.68 -3.44
CA ASP A 26 17.97 9.89 -4.24
C ASP A 26 16.55 10.48 -4.05
N GLY A 27 15.78 9.95 -3.10
CA GLY A 27 14.42 10.38 -2.80
C GLY A 27 13.34 9.80 -3.71
N GLN A 28 13.72 8.94 -4.66
CA GLN A 28 12.75 8.18 -5.45
C GLN A 28 12.29 6.93 -4.70
N SER A 29 11.13 6.40 -5.08
CA SER A 29 10.64 5.16 -4.52
C SER A 29 9.79 4.35 -5.49
N VAL A 30 9.57 3.09 -5.14
CA VAL A 30 8.68 2.17 -5.83
C VAL A 30 7.68 1.62 -4.82
N LEU A 31 6.40 1.62 -5.17
CA LEU A 31 5.37 0.90 -4.41
C LEU A 31 5.36 -0.57 -4.83
N ILE A 32 5.19 -1.45 -3.86
CA ILE A 32 4.98 -2.88 -4.05
C ILE A 32 3.60 -3.19 -3.49
N ASP A 33 2.72 -3.61 -4.40
CA ASP A 33 1.30 -3.88 -4.16
C ASP A 33 0.49 -2.68 -3.63
N CYS A 34 -0.82 -2.77 -3.81
CA CYS A 34 -1.80 -1.83 -3.29
C CYS A 34 -3.10 -2.60 -3.06
N GLY A 35 -3.08 -3.41 -2.02
CA GLY A 35 -4.08 -4.42 -1.73
C GLY A 35 -5.20 -3.96 -0.82
N LEU A 36 -6.36 -4.61 -0.91
CA LEU A 36 -7.52 -4.34 -0.06
C LEU A 36 -7.45 -5.11 1.26
N PHE A 37 -7.82 -4.47 2.38
CA PHE A 37 -8.02 -5.15 3.65
C PHE A 37 -9.31 -5.97 3.65
N GLN A 38 -9.33 -7.16 4.26
CA GLN A 38 -10.47 -8.08 4.24
C GLN A 38 -10.79 -8.70 5.60
N GLY A 39 -12.04 -9.12 5.77
CA GLY A 39 -12.47 -9.99 6.86
C GLY A 39 -12.32 -9.35 8.24
N ALA A 40 -11.60 -10.03 9.14
CA ALA A 40 -11.43 -9.57 10.52
C ALA A 40 -10.72 -8.19 10.58
N GLU A 41 -9.85 -7.91 9.62
CA GLU A 41 -9.10 -6.64 9.52
C GLU A 41 -10.01 -5.45 9.16
N THR A 42 -11.21 -5.70 8.65
CA THR A 42 -12.23 -4.66 8.39
C THR A 42 -13.36 -4.67 9.41
N SER A 43 -13.40 -5.67 10.30
CA SER A 43 -14.57 -5.92 11.17
C SER A 43 -14.61 -5.05 12.43
N GLY A 44 -13.46 -4.56 12.93
CA GLY A 44 -13.37 -3.70 14.10
C GLY A 44 -13.67 -2.23 13.85
N GLU A 45 -13.36 -1.74 12.63
CA GLU A 45 -13.56 -0.33 12.23
C GLU A 45 -14.71 -0.16 11.22
N GLY A 46 -15.35 -1.27 10.81
CA GLY A 46 -16.31 -1.32 9.70
C GLY A 46 -15.61 -1.26 8.34
N ALA A 47 -16.33 -1.60 7.26
CA ALA A 47 -15.87 -1.40 5.88
C ALA A 47 -15.92 0.09 5.50
N GLY A 48 -15.20 0.93 6.26
CA GLY A 48 -15.16 2.37 6.09
C GLY A 48 -14.33 2.76 4.86
N ALA A 49 -14.69 3.87 4.23
CA ALA A 49 -13.96 4.43 3.09
C ALA A 49 -12.47 4.71 3.41
N GLU A 50 -12.12 4.89 4.68
CA GLU A 50 -10.75 5.09 5.16
C GLU A 50 -9.83 3.90 4.85
N GLN A 51 -10.34 2.67 4.89
CA GLN A 51 -9.55 1.46 4.55
C GLN A 51 -9.26 1.35 3.06
N LEU A 52 -10.05 2.03 2.23
CA LEU A 52 -9.85 2.10 0.78
C LEU A 52 -8.90 3.22 0.39
N ALA A 53 -8.83 4.28 1.20
CA ALA A 53 -8.00 5.44 0.94
C ALA A 53 -6.50 5.09 0.99
N VAL A 54 -5.74 5.69 0.08
CA VAL A 54 -4.28 5.74 0.14
C VAL A 54 -3.92 7.05 0.84
N SER A 55 -3.60 6.98 2.12
CA SER A 55 -3.43 8.15 3.01
C SER A 55 -1.97 8.54 3.28
N PHE A 56 -1.02 7.99 2.51
CA PHE A 56 0.40 8.32 2.59
C PHE A 56 0.85 9.15 1.37
N PRO A 57 1.91 9.97 1.50
CA PRO A 57 2.42 10.77 0.38
C PRO A 57 2.90 9.91 -0.79
N LEU A 58 2.52 10.31 -2.01
CA LEU A 58 2.95 9.66 -3.26
C LEU A 58 4.14 10.38 -3.94
N ASP A 59 4.60 11.49 -3.36
CA ASP A 59 5.76 12.24 -3.85
C ASP A 59 6.98 11.33 -4.00
N GLY A 60 7.55 11.32 -5.19
CA GLY A 60 8.73 10.50 -5.50
C GLY A 60 8.46 9.03 -5.80
N VAL A 61 7.21 8.54 -5.71
CA VAL A 61 6.83 7.21 -6.20
C VAL A 61 6.90 7.21 -7.74
N ARG A 62 7.73 6.34 -8.31
CA ARG A 62 7.97 6.27 -9.76
C ARG A 62 7.26 5.13 -10.44
N ALA A 63 6.94 4.07 -9.71
CA ALA A 63 6.30 2.87 -10.23
C ALA A 63 5.51 2.15 -9.14
N LEU A 64 4.54 1.37 -9.59
CA LEU A 64 3.89 0.32 -8.81
C LEU A 64 4.32 -1.03 -9.39
N VAL A 65 4.83 -1.91 -8.54
CA VAL A 65 5.08 -3.32 -8.85
C VAL A 65 3.95 -4.13 -8.23
N VAL A 66 3.24 -4.88 -9.06
CA VAL A 66 2.21 -5.83 -8.60
C VAL A 66 2.81 -7.22 -8.58
N THR A 67 2.80 -7.86 -7.42
CA THR A 67 3.39 -9.19 -7.23
C THR A 67 2.51 -10.28 -7.86
N HIS A 68 1.19 -10.21 -7.63
CA HIS A 68 0.19 -11.10 -8.21
C HIS A 68 -1.22 -10.49 -8.09
N VAL A 69 -2.23 -11.22 -8.57
CA VAL A 69 -3.57 -10.67 -8.85
C VAL A 69 -4.60 -10.88 -7.74
N HIS A 70 -4.20 -11.31 -6.55
CA HIS A 70 -5.16 -11.43 -5.45
C HIS A 70 -5.59 -10.05 -4.94
N ILE A 71 -6.83 -9.98 -4.46
CA ILE A 71 -7.49 -8.71 -4.11
C ILE A 71 -6.79 -7.98 -2.96
N ASP A 72 -6.15 -8.71 -2.06
CA ASP A 72 -5.31 -8.23 -0.98
C ASP A 72 -3.93 -7.72 -1.44
N HIS A 73 -3.67 -7.72 -2.75
CA HIS A 73 -2.50 -7.11 -3.40
C HIS A 73 -2.86 -6.06 -4.47
N VAL A 74 -4.04 -6.15 -5.11
CA VAL A 74 -4.45 -5.23 -6.18
C VAL A 74 -5.71 -4.42 -5.91
N GLY A 75 -6.45 -4.75 -4.85
CA GLY A 75 -7.81 -4.26 -4.63
C GLY A 75 -7.92 -2.76 -4.33
N ARG A 76 -6.82 -2.09 -3.94
CA ARG A 76 -6.77 -0.64 -3.73
C ARG A 76 -6.18 0.15 -4.90
N ILE A 77 -5.72 -0.49 -5.98
CA ILE A 77 -5.15 0.22 -7.14
C ILE A 77 -6.09 1.31 -7.71
N PRO A 78 -7.41 1.10 -7.85
CA PRO A 78 -8.30 2.17 -8.31
C PRO A 78 -8.30 3.40 -7.39
N TYR A 79 -8.15 3.19 -6.08
CA TYR A 79 -8.10 4.27 -5.08
C TYR A 79 -6.75 4.97 -5.06
N LEU A 80 -5.66 4.23 -5.31
CA LEU A 80 -4.33 4.80 -5.55
C LEU A 80 -4.32 5.79 -6.72
N LEU A 81 -5.05 5.48 -7.81
CA LEU A 81 -5.14 6.37 -8.98
C LEU A 81 -6.02 7.60 -8.73
N ALA A 82 -6.89 7.56 -7.72
CA ALA A 82 -7.77 8.66 -7.34
C ALA A 82 -7.18 9.56 -6.25
N ALA A 83 -6.05 9.16 -5.65
CA ALA A 83 -5.37 9.84 -4.55
C ALA A 83 -4.48 11.00 -5.00
#